data_AF-A0AB37R043-F1
#
_entry.id   AF-A0AB37R043-F1
#
_cell.length_a   1.000
_cell.length_b   1.000
_cell.length_c   1.000
_cell.angle_alpha   90.00
_cell.angle_beta   90.00
_cell.angle_gamma   90.00
#
_symmetry.space_group_name_H-M   'P 1'
#
loop_
_entity.id
_entity.type
_entity.pdbx_description
1 polymer ?
#
loop_
_entity_poly.entity_id
_entity_poly.type
_entity_poly.pdbx_seq_one_letter_code
_entity_poly.pdbx_strand_id
1 'polypeptide(L)'
;MLKRKTMATSDEKRSPFERYRDYVMRLEQAGKKFPLNQFGDINFSKIADECGNRRQWFSESAKKIFCSNGVTLEQVIAKDIRKIGSEFFAPKNHEPVLVDMAESTNRESNRLRAILEQKLKENELLREQVERLSAEVRLLRTNMAEISSQQELMIDSGRSFSL
;
A
#
# COMPACT_ATOMS: atom_id res chain seq x y z
N MET A 1 15.67 -49.68 25.01
CA MET A 1 15.44 -48.32 24.47
C MET A 1 15.44 -47.33 25.62
N LEU A 2 16.49 -46.51 25.74
CA LEU A 2 16.59 -45.48 26.79
C LEU A 2 15.60 -44.34 26.50
N LYS A 3 14.60 -44.18 27.36
CA LYS A 3 13.81 -42.94 27.44
C LYS A 3 14.74 -41.82 27.93
N ARG A 4 15.04 -40.85 27.05
CA ARG A 4 15.77 -39.64 27.45
C ARG A 4 14.93 -38.84 28.44
N LYS A 5 15.52 -38.64 29.61
CA LYS A 5 15.10 -37.79 30.72
C LYS A 5 15.10 -36.33 30.26
N THR A 6 13.95 -35.69 30.14
CA THR A 6 13.87 -34.22 30.08
C THR A 6 13.84 -33.70 31.51
N MET A 7 14.86 -32.92 31.86
CA MET A 7 14.97 -32.23 33.14
C MET A 7 13.80 -31.26 33.31
N ALA A 8 12.98 -31.49 34.32
CA ALA A 8 12.04 -30.50 34.83
C ALA A 8 12.83 -29.49 35.65
N THR A 9 13.12 -28.33 35.06
CA THR A 9 13.71 -27.18 35.76
C THR A 9 12.60 -26.22 36.16
N SER A 10 12.24 -26.23 37.45
CA SER A 10 11.64 -25.12 38.22
C SER A 10 10.58 -24.27 37.49
N ASP A 11 9.32 -24.72 37.52
CA ASP A 11 8.13 -23.91 37.23
C ASP A 11 7.86 -22.92 38.38
N GLU A 12 8.70 -21.89 38.51
CA GLU A 12 8.19 -20.61 38.99
C GLU A 12 7.28 -20.05 37.89
N LYS A 13 6.08 -19.60 38.29
CA LYS A 13 4.92 -19.26 37.44
C LYS A 13 5.23 -18.19 36.38
N ARG A 14 5.96 -18.53 35.32
CA ARG A 14 6.16 -17.64 34.17
C ARG A 14 4.82 -17.38 33.50
N SER A 15 4.56 -16.11 33.22
CA SER A 15 3.35 -15.70 32.53
C SER A 15 3.33 -16.28 31.12
N PRO A 16 2.14 -16.52 30.54
CA PRO A 16 2.03 -16.96 29.15
C PRO A 16 2.77 -16.06 28.15
N PHE A 17 2.84 -14.75 28.46
CA PHE A 17 3.55 -13.79 27.62
C PHE A 17 5.07 -13.97 27.69
N GLU A 18 5.64 -14.21 28.87
CA GLU A 18 7.08 -14.50 29.02
C GLU A 18 7.47 -15.77 28.28
N ARG A 19 6.64 -16.83 28.38
CA ARG A 19 6.87 -18.06 27.64
C ARG A 19 6.84 -17.87 26.12
N TYR A 20 5.95 -17.00 25.63
CA TYR A 20 5.92 -16.61 24.23
C TYR A 20 7.19 -15.83 23.83
N ARG A 21 7.65 -14.89 24.65
CA ARG A 21 8.90 -14.15 24.38
C ARG A 21 10.12 -15.06 24.36
N ASP A 22 10.21 -16.00 25.29
CA ASP A 22 11.27 -17.01 25.32
C ASP A 22 11.25 -17.88 24.06
N TYR A 23 10.06 -18.21 23.57
CA TYR A 23 9.89 -18.91 22.29
C TYR A 23 10.43 -18.10 21.11
N VAL A 24 10.05 -16.83 20.99
CA VAL A 24 10.52 -15.94 19.92
C VAL A 24 12.04 -15.78 19.96
N MET A 25 12.63 -15.62 21.15
CA MET A 25 14.09 -15.55 21.31
C MET A 25 14.77 -16.86 20.88
N ARG A 26 14.20 -18.02 21.22
CA ARG A 26 14.71 -19.33 20.77
C ARG A 26 14.63 -19.49 19.26
N LEU A 27 13.56 -19.02 18.61
CA LEU A 27 13.45 -19.02 17.15
C LEU A 27 14.56 -18.17 16.52
N GLU A 28 14.75 -16.95 17.02
CA GLU A 28 15.76 -16.02 16.53
C GLU A 28 17.18 -16.58 16.69
N GLN A 29 17.51 -17.13 17.86
CA GLN A 29 18.82 -17.76 18.13
C GLN A 29 19.08 -19.00 17.26
N ALA A 30 18.03 -19.78 16.97
CA ALA A 30 18.13 -20.98 16.16
C ALA A 30 18.04 -20.70 14.64
N GLY A 31 17.84 -19.45 14.22
CA GLY A 31 17.59 -19.09 12.82
C GLY A 31 16.33 -19.74 12.24
N LYS A 32 15.37 -20.12 13.09
CA LYS A 32 14.11 -20.75 12.69
C LYS A 32 13.03 -19.71 12.45
N LYS A 33 12.08 -20.04 11.57
CA LYS A 33 10.96 -19.16 11.21
C LYS A 33 9.67 -19.57 11.92
N PHE A 34 8.68 -18.70 11.90
CA PHE A 34 7.36 -19.02 12.44
C PHE A 34 6.69 -20.13 11.62
N PRO A 35 6.11 -21.15 12.28
CA PRO A 35 5.46 -22.25 11.58
C PRO A 35 4.18 -21.78 10.88
N LEU A 36 3.94 -22.30 9.67
CA LEU A 36 2.69 -22.08 8.95
C LEU A 36 1.75 -23.28 9.05
N ASN A 37 0.45 -23.02 8.86
CA ASN A 37 -0.60 -24.02 8.73
C ASN A 37 -0.73 -24.44 7.24
N GLN A 38 -1.60 -25.41 6.97
CA GLN A 38 -1.89 -25.87 5.61
C GLN A 38 -2.57 -24.84 4.70
N PHE A 39 -2.94 -23.67 5.23
CA PHE A 39 -3.56 -22.55 4.52
C PHE A 39 -2.57 -21.39 4.29
N GLY A 40 -1.34 -21.47 4.81
CA GLY A 40 -0.34 -20.41 4.73
C GLY A 40 -0.40 -19.37 5.85
N ASP A 41 -1.28 -19.52 6.85
CA ASP A 41 -1.31 -18.66 8.04
C ASP A 41 -0.44 -19.21 9.16
N ILE A 42 -0.13 -18.37 10.15
CA ILE A 42 0.66 -18.75 11.33
C ILE A 42 -0.03 -19.86 12.12
N ASN A 43 0.72 -20.93 12.40
CA ASN A 43 0.21 -22.08 13.13
C ASN A 43 0.30 -21.85 14.65
N PHE A 44 -0.71 -21.15 15.19
CA PHE A 44 -0.80 -20.89 16.62
C PHE A 44 -0.90 -22.15 17.49
N SER A 45 -1.34 -23.30 16.96
CA SER A 45 -1.33 -24.56 17.73
C SER A 45 0.09 -25.02 17.98
N LYS A 46 0.90 -25.07 16.92
CA LYS A 46 2.30 -25.48 17.02
C LYS A 46 3.11 -24.51 17.88
N ILE A 47 2.86 -23.21 17.76
CA ILE A 47 3.46 -22.21 18.65
C ILE A 47 3.06 -22.46 20.11
N ALA A 48 1.77 -22.71 20.38
CA ALA A 48 1.26 -22.96 21.72
C ALA A 48 1.94 -24.18 22.35
N ASP A 49 2.10 -25.26 21.60
CA ASP A 49 2.77 -26.48 22.05
C ASP A 49 4.27 -26.23 22.33
N GLU A 50 4.96 -25.47 21.47
CA GLU A 50 6.39 -25.19 21.59
C GLU A 50 6.72 -24.19 22.71
N CYS A 51 5.79 -23.28 23.05
CA CYS A 51 5.94 -22.33 24.15
C CYS A 51 5.23 -22.75 25.45
N GLY A 52 4.48 -23.85 25.45
CA GLY A 52 3.74 -24.33 26.64
C GLY A 52 2.55 -23.44 27.01
N ASN A 53 1.90 -22.81 26.02
CA ASN A 53 0.69 -22.02 26.22
C ASN A 53 -0.56 -22.77 25.74
N ARG A 54 -1.73 -22.28 26.16
CA ARG A 54 -3.01 -22.72 25.57
C ARG A 54 -3.21 -22.01 24.23
N ARG A 55 -3.69 -22.72 23.21
CA ARG A 55 -3.98 -22.11 21.90
C ARG A 55 -4.95 -20.92 22.01
N GLN A 56 -5.97 -21.01 22.86
CA GLN A 56 -6.97 -19.95 23.04
C GLN A 56 -6.37 -18.67 23.64
N TRP A 57 -5.22 -18.75 24.32
CA TRP A 57 -4.57 -17.58 24.91
C TRP A 57 -4.25 -16.51 23.87
N PHE A 58 -3.85 -16.92 22.66
CA PHE A 58 -3.54 -16.01 21.55
C PHE A 58 -4.76 -15.19 21.13
N SER A 59 -5.94 -15.81 21.01
CA SER A 59 -7.18 -15.13 20.67
C SER A 59 -7.74 -14.30 21.84
N GLU A 60 -7.74 -14.85 23.05
CA GLU A 60 -8.27 -14.19 24.25
C GLU A 60 -7.46 -12.96 24.67
N SER A 61 -6.17 -12.96 24.33
CA SER A 61 -5.23 -11.91 24.72
C SER A 61 -4.81 -11.02 23.55
N ALA A 62 -5.29 -11.27 22.32
CA ALA A 62 -4.93 -10.52 21.11
C ALA A 62 -4.98 -9.00 21.29
N LYS A 63 -6.06 -8.50 21.91
CA LYS A 63 -6.31 -7.07 22.14
C LYS A 63 -5.77 -6.54 23.48
N LYS A 64 -5.21 -7.39 24.34
CA LYS A 64 -4.65 -6.97 25.63
C LYS A 64 -3.28 -6.35 25.42
N ILE A 65 -2.95 -5.35 26.23
CA ILE A 65 -1.68 -4.65 26.22
C ILE A 65 -0.67 -5.43 27.07
N PHE A 66 0.49 -5.76 26.51
CA PHE A 66 1.55 -6.51 27.20
C PHE A 66 2.86 -5.75 27.34
N CYS A 67 3.02 -4.65 26.58
CA CYS A 67 4.21 -3.82 26.60
C CYS A 67 3.89 -2.44 27.17
N SER A 68 4.84 -1.82 27.87
CA SER A 68 4.71 -0.49 28.48
C SER A 68 4.44 0.64 27.49
N ASN A 69 4.66 0.39 26.19
CA ASN A 69 4.38 1.30 25.08
C ASN A 69 2.94 1.20 24.54
N GLY A 70 2.03 0.49 25.23
CA GLY A 70 0.63 0.39 24.82
C GLY A 70 0.37 -0.61 23.68
N VAL A 71 1.35 -1.42 23.30
CA VAL A 71 1.23 -2.36 22.18
C VAL A 71 0.47 -3.61 22.57
N THR A 72 -0.48 -4.02 21.72
CA THR A 72 -1.29 -5.23 21.92
C THR A 72 -0.53 -6.51 21.57
N LEU A 73 -0.97 -7.66 22.08
CA LEU A 73 -0.36 -8.94 21.75
C LEU A 73 -0.32 -9.22 20.24
N GLU A 74 -1.41 -8.90 19.53
CA GLU A 74 -1.48 -9.06 18.07
C GLU A 74 -0.40 -8.23 17.36
N GLN A 75 -0.20 -6.98 17.79
CA GLN A 75 0.84 -6.12 17.23
C GLN A 75 2.25 -6.61 17.57
N VAL A 76 2.46 -7.16 18.78
CA VAL A 76 3.72 -7.81 19.16
C VAL A 76 4.01 -8.99 18.22
N ILE A 77 3.04 -9.91 18.07
CA ILE A 77 3.18 -11.09 17.20
C ILE A 77 3.46 -10.66 15.75
N ALA A 78 2.72 -9.68 15.22
CA ALA A 78 2.91 -9.17 13.87
C ALA A 78 4.29 -8.52 13.67
N LYS A 79 4.85 -7.89 14.71
CA LYS A 79 6.21 -7.34 14.68
C LYS A 79 7.25 -8.47 14.69
N ASP A 80 7.06 -9.47 15.53
CA ASP A 80 7.97 -10.61 15.64
C ASP A 80 7.99 -11.45 14.34
N ILE A 81 6.83 -11.66 13.72
CA ILE A 81 6.73 -12.31 12.40
C ILE A 81 7.46 -11.50 11.32
N ARG A 82 7.34 -10.17 11.31
CA ARG A 82 8.09 -9.32 10.36
C ARG A 82 9.60 -9.36 10.59
N LYS A 83 10.03 -9.51 11.84
CA LYS A 83 11.44 -9.57 12.22
C LYS A 83 12.08 -10.91 11.86
N ILE A 84 11.42 -12.02 12.19
CA ILE A 84 11.97 -13.38 12.03
C ILE A 84 11.58 -14.01 10.69
N GLY A 85 10.41 -13.66 10.16
CA GLY A 85 9.81 -14.28 8.98
C GLY A 85 9.00 -15.54 9.32
N SER A 86 8.17 -15.96 8.36
CA SER A 86 7.43 -17.23 8.40
C SER A 86 8.07 -18.30 7.50
N GLU A 87 7.82 -19.57 7.82
CA GLU A 87 8.15 -20.68 6.92
C GLU A 87 7.53 -20.45 5.53
N PHE A 88 8.13 -21.02 4.48
CA PHE A 88 7.56 -20.94 3.15
C PHE A 88 6.50 -22.04 2.99
N PHE A 89 5.25 -21.64 2.73
CA PHE A 89 4.22 -22.57 2.30
C PHE A 89 4.12 -22.51 0.78
N ALA A 90 4.47 -23.60 0.10
CA ALA A 90 4.19 -23.76 -1.33
C ALA A 90 2.76 -24.30 -1.49
N PRO A 91 1.76 -23.47 -1.87
CA PRO A 91 0.43 -23.98 -2.13
C PRO A 91 0.45 -24.99 -3.30
N LYS A 92 -0.32 -26.07 -3.14
CA LYS A 92 -0.26 -27.26 -4.01
C LYS A 92 -0.61 -26.99 -5.49
N ASN A 93 -1.34 -25.92 -5.82
CA ASN A 93 -1.73 -25.55 -7.19
C ASN A 93 -1.81 -24.01 -7.33
N HIS A 94 -0.80 -23.40 -7.93
CA HIS A 94 -0.71 -21.94 -8.14
C HIS A 94 -1.25 -21.48 -9.51
N GLU A 95 -1.35 -22.40 -10.47
CA GLU A 95 -1.79 -22.11 -11.84
C GLU A 95 -3.13 -21.35 -11.96
N PRO A 96 -4.24 -21.79 -11.34
CA PRO A 96 -5.53 -21.14 -11.56
C PRO A 96 -5.57 -19.72 -10.98
N VAL A 97 -4.98 -19.50 -9.80
CA VAL A 97 -4.92 -18.16 -9.17
C VAL A 97 -4.04 -17.21 -9.97
N LEU A 98 -2.91 -17.69 -10.49
CA LEU A 98 -2.03 -16.87 -11.32
C LEU A 98 -2.68 -16.53 -12.67
N VAL A 99 -3.44 -17.45 -13.26
CA VAL A 99 -4.22 -17.21 -14.48
C VAL A 99 -5.29 -16.15 -14.23
N ASP A 100 -6.08 -16.28 -13.15
CA ASP A 100 -7.11 -15.29 -12.80
C ASP A 100 -6.51 -13.89 -12.56
N MET A 101 -5.37 -13.82 -11.87
CA MET A 101 -4.63 -12.57 -11.67
C MET A 101 -4.09 -12.00 -12.98
N ALA A 102 -3.54 -12.84 -13.86
CA ALA A 102 -3.04 -12.42 -15.17
C ALA A 102 -4.18 -11.90 -16.07
N GLU A 103 -5.33 -12.56 -16.07
CA GLU A 103 -6.51 -12.09 -16.82
C GLU A 103 -7.06 -10.78 -16.27
N SER A 104 -7.20 -10.65 -14.94
CA SER A 104 -7.68 -9.43 -14.29
C SER A 104 -6.76 -8.25 -14.58
N THR A 105 -5.45 -8.44 -14.44
CA THR A 105 -4.44 -7.40 -14.72
C THR A 105 -4.41 -7.01 -16.19
N ASN A 106 -4.56 -7.96 -17.11
CA ASN A 106 -4.61 -7.67 -18.55
C ASN A 106 -5.87 -6.86 -18.92
N ARG A 107 -7.04 -7.22 -18.38
CA ARG A 107 -8.28 -6.46 -18.59
C ARG A 107 -8.15 -5.02 -18.08
N GLU A 108 -7.62 -4.84 -16.88
CA GLU A 108 -7.42 -3.51 -16.31
C GLU A 108 -6.38 -2.71 -17.10
N SER A 109 -5.27 -3.34 -17.50
CA SER A 109 -4.26 -2.69 -18.35
C SER A 109 -4.85 -2.18 -19.67
N ASN A 110 -5.70 -2.97 -20.33
CA ASN A 110 -6.32 -2.55 -21.59
C ASN A 110 -7.34 -1.41 -21.36
N ARG A 111 -8.10 -1.46 -20.27
CA ARG A 111 -9.00 -0.36 -19.87
C ARG A 111 -8.23 0.93 -19.63
N LEU A 112 -7.14 0.87 -18.86
CA LEU A 112 -6.31 2.03 -18.56
C LEU A 112 -5.67 2.63 -19.81
N ARG A 113 -5.21 1.79 -20.75
CA ARG A 113 -4.70 2.25 -22.06
C ARG A 113 -5.76 3.01 -22.86
N ALA A 114 -6.97 2.47 -22.95
CA ALA A 114 -8.06 3.13 -23.67
C ALA A 114 -8.43 4.49 -23.05
N ILE A 115 -8.49 4.56 -21.71
CA ILE A 115 -8.74 5.82 -20.99
C ILE A 115 -7.60 6.82 -21.24
N LEU A 116 -6.36 6.37 -21.20
CA LEU A 116 -5.19 7.22 -21.44
C LEU A 116 -5.22 7.81 -22.85
N GLU A 117 -5.50 6.99 -23.87
CA GLU A 117 -5.60 7.44 -25.25
C GLU A 117 -6.72 8.47 -25.44
N GLN A 118 -7.89 8.22 -24.85
CA GLN A 118 -8.99 9.18 -24.86
C GLN A 118 -8.57 10.51 -24.21
N LYS A 119 -7.92 10.46 -23.04
CA LYS A 119 -7.51 11.67 -22.31
C LYS A 119 -6.41 12.44 -23.03
N LEU A 120 -5.50 11.77 -23.71
CA LEU A 120 -4.50 12.42 -24.57
C LEU A 120 -5.17 13.17 -25.72
N LYS A 121 -6.14 12.54 -26.39
CA LYS A 121 -6.90 13.18 -27.47
C LYS A 121 -7.69 14.40 -26.98
N GLU A 122 -8.35 14.29 -25.82
CA GLU A 122 -9.03 15.43 -25.19
C GLU A 122 -8.04 16.56 -24.84
N ASN A 123 -6.84 16.22 -24.35
CA ASN A 123 -5.83 17.22 -24.01
C ASN A 123 -5.32 17.97 -25.24
N GLU A 124 -5.09 17.27 -26.35
CA GLU A 124 -4.62 17.88 -27.59
C GLU A 124 -5.66 18.87 -28.14
N LEU A 125 -6.94 18.47 -28.18
CA LEU A 125 -8.04 19.35 -28.58
C LEU A 125 -8.14 20.61 -27.71
N LEU A 126 -7.92 20.48 -26.40
CA LEU A 126 -7.91 21.63 -25.49
C LEU A 126 -6.71 22.55 -25.75
N ARG A 127 -5.53 22.00 -26.06
CA ARG A 127 -4.34 22.79 -26.42
C ARG A 127 -4.56 23.59 -27.70
N GLU A 128 -5.11 22.96 -28.74
CA GLU A 128 -5.46 23.64 -30.00
C GLU A 128 -6.46 24.79 -29.78
N GLN A 129 -7.46 24.59 -28.92
CA GLN A 129 -8.42 25.64 -28.57
C GLN A 129 -7.76 26.79 -27.82
N VAL A 130 -6.88 26.49 -26.86
CA VAL A 130 -6.13 27.51 -26.12
C VAL A 130 -5.25 28.33 -27.06
N GLU A 131 -4.55 27.68 -28.00
CA GLU A 131 -3.73 28.37 -28.98
C GLU A 131 -4.56 29.31 -29.86
N ARG A 132 -5.68 28.81 -30.40
CA ARG A 132 -6.61 29.60 -31.23
C ARG A 132 -7.14 30.82 -30.47
N LEU A 133 -7.69 30.61 -29.28
CA LEU A 133 -8.23 31.70 -28.46
C LEU A 133 -7.13 32.70 -28.06
N SER A 134 -5.91 32.22 -27.78
CA SER A 134 -4.78 33.10 -27.48
C SER A 134 -4.33 33.93 -28.67
N ALA A 135 -4.46 33.41 -29.90
CA ALA A 135 -4.21 34.18 -31.13
C ALA A 135 -5.30 35.23 -31.35
N GLU A 136 -6.57 34.86 -31.16
CA GLU A 136 -7.72 35.78 -31.30
C GLU A 136 -7.65 36.93 -30.30
N VAL A 137 -7.35 36.65 -29.02
CA VAL A 137 -7.16 37.68 -27.98
C VAL A 137 -6.02 38.63 -28.35
N ARG A 138 -4.92 38.12 -28.92
CA ARG A 138 -3.82 38.97 -29.38
C ARG A 138 -4.25 39.89 -30.51
N LEU A 139 -4.94 39.36 -31.51
CA LEU A 139 -5.42 40.15 -32.65
C LEU A 139 -6.42 41.23 -32.22
N LEU A 140 -7.39 40.89 -31.36
CA LEU A 140 -8.36 41.84 -30.83
C LEU A 140 -7.69 42.97 -30.04
N ARG A 141 -6.66 42.65 -29.23
CA ARG A 141 -5.90 43.66 -28.49
C ARG A 141 -5.13 44.61 -29.41
N THR A 142 -4.50 44.08 -30.47
CA THR A 142 -3.81 44.92 -31.47
C THR A 142 -4.80 45.85 -32.17
N ASN A 143 -5.92 45.32 -32.67
CA ASN A 143 -6.95 46.12 -33.33
C ASN A 143 -7.50 47.21 -32.40
N MET A 144 -7.72 46.89 -31.12
CA MET A 144 -8.21 47.85 -30.14
C MET A 144 -7.18 48.97 -29.86
N ALA A 145 -5.89 48.64 -29.84
CA ALA A 145 -4.82 49.63 -29.71
C ALA A 145 -4.73 50.54 -30.95
N GLU A 146 -4.87 49.98 -32.15
CA GLU A 146 -4.88 50.76 -33.40
C GLU A 146 -6.08 51.71 -33.47
N ILE A 147 -7.28 51.23 -33.13
CA ILE A 147 -8.49 52.05 -33.08
C ILE A 147 -8.34 53.17 -32.04
N SER A 148 -7.82 52.85 -30.85
CA SER A 148 -7.58 53.85 -29.80
C SER A 148 -6.59 54.92 -30.27
N SER A 149 -5.50 54.53 -30.94
CA SER A 149 -4.51 55.47 -31.48
C SER A 149 -5.10 56.34 -32.60
N GLN A 150 -5.91 55.76 -33.50
CA GLN A 150 -6.62 56.51 -34.52
C GLN A 150 -7.62 57.51 -33.91
N GLN A 151 -8.36 57.11 -32.88
CA GLN A 151 -9.28 58.00 -32.16
C GLN A 151 -8.53 59.17 -31.51
N GLU A 152 -7.40 58.92 -30.87
CA GLU A 152 -6.57 59.95 -30.23
C GLU A 152 -6.05 60.96 -31.27
N LEU A 153 -5.52 60.49 -32.41
CA LEU A 153 -5.13 61.34 -33.52
C LEU A 153 -6.29 62.17 -34.10
N MET A 154 -7.51 61.62 -34.11
CA MET A 154 -8.70 62.30 -34.60
C MET A 154 -9.13 63.44 -33.65
N ILE A 155 -9.03 63.21 -32.33
CA ILE A 155 -9.29 64.21 -31.29
C ILE A 155 -8.26 65.34 -31.37
N ASP A 156 -6.97 65.01 -31.45
CA ASP A 156 -5.89 66.01 -31.45
C ASP A 156 -5.85 66.85 -32.74
N SER A 157 -6.17 66.27 -33.89
CA SER A 157 -6.13 66.96 -35.17
C SER A 157 -7.42 67.69 -35.55
N GLY A 158 -8.53 67.42 -34.85
CA GLY A 158 -9.86 67.96 -35.15
C GLY A 158 -10.41 67.56 -36.53
N ARG A 159 -9.76 66.65 -37.24
CA ARG A 159 -10.15 66.19 -38.58
C ARG A 159 -11.00 64.93 -38.47
N SER A 160 -12.25 64.99 -38.93
CA SER A 160 -13.05 63.78 -39.14
C SER A 160 -12.65 63.11 -40.46
N PHE A 161 -12.10 61.90 -40.40
CA PHE A 161 -11.99 61.06 -41.59
C PHE A 161 -13.32 60.33 -41.79
N SER A 162 -14.20 60.91 -42.60
CA SER A 162 -15.31 60.17 -43.20
C SER A 162 -14.78 59.39 -44.40
N LEU A 163 -15.04 58.08 -44.41
CA LEU A 163 -14.63 57.09 -45.41
C LEU A 163 -14.84 57.56 -46.86
#